data_AF-A0A3C1LRH0-F1
#
_entry.id   AF-A0A3C1LRH0-F1
#
_cell.length_a   1.000
_cell.length_b   1.000
_cell.length_c   1.000
_cell.angle_alpha   90.00
_cell.angle_beta   90.00
_cell.angle_gamma   90.00
#
_symmetry.space_group_name_H-M   'P 1'
#
loop_
_entity.id
_entity.type
_entity.pdbx_description
1 polymer ?
#
loop_
_entity_poly.entity_id
_entity_poly.type
_entity_poly.pdbx_seq_one_letter_code
_entity_poly.pdbx_strand_id
1 'polypeptide(L)'
;MSGSTPHQRRREESMKRSNDIFDNLIVVRGAGDLATAIIIRLHNSGFKVIALDIEKPTVIRRTVSFAQAMFDGQSTVEGVTAKLTGIADIEDALDRDFIPVVVDPEGRIIEKLKPTVVVDAIIAKKNLGTTKALAPFTVALGPGFVAGEDVDCVIETTRGHRLARLIYEGPAAPNTGIPGNIGGYTIERVMHSPCAGVFKACHRIGDIVEQGEVIA
;
A
#
# COMPACT_ATOMS: atom_id res chain seq x y z
N MET A 1 -3.96 -47.98 -16.37
CA MET A 1 -4.06 -46.64 -15.75
C MET A 1 -2.64 -46.21 -15.41
N SER A 2 -2.03 -45.36 -16.23
CA SER A 2 -0.67 -44.85 -15.98
C SER A 2 -0.72 -43.84 -14.83
N GLY A 3 -0.26 -44.24 -13.65
CA GLY A 3 -0.15 -43.34 -12.49
C GLY A 3 0.92 -42.27 -12.72
N SER A 4 0.67 -41.06 -12.21
CA SER A 4 1.60 -39.94 -12.33
C SER A 4 2.96 -40.26 -11.70
N THR A 5 4.04 -39.90 -12.40
CA THR A 5 5.41 -40.10 -11.93
C THR A 5 5.71 -39.25 -10.68
N PRO A 6 6.68 -39.61 -9.83
CA PRO A 6 7.02 -38.85 -8.63
C PRO A 6 7.35 -37.37 -8.91
N HIS A 7 7.93 -37.07 -10.07
CA HIS A 7 8.21 -35.70 -10.52
C HIS A 7 6.94 -34.95 -10.92
N GLN A 8 5.95 -35.62 -11.53
CA GLN A 8 4.64 -35.02 -11.82
C GLN A 8 3.87 -34.74 -10.54
N ARG A 9 3.87 -35.65 -9.57
CA ARG A 9 3.23 -35.46 -8.26
C ARG A 9 3.81 -34.28 -7.48
N ARG A 10 5.14 -34.14 -7.41
CA ARG A 10 5.77 -32.96 -6.76
C ARG A 10 5.42 -31.65 -7.45
N ARG A 11 5.30 -31.64 -8.79
CA ARG A 11 4.85 -30.45 -9.53
C ARG A 11 3.37 -30.16 -9.28
N GLU A 12 2.52 -31.17 -9.27
CA GLU A 12 1.09 -31.04 -8.96
C GLU A 12 0.86 -30.54 -7.52
N GLU A 13 1.58 -31.10 -6.53
CA GLU A 13 1.54 -30.65 -5.14
C GLU A 13 2.08 -29.23 -4.97
N SER A 14 3.18 -28.88 -5.65
CA SER A 14 3.71 -27.51 -5.66
C SER A 14 2.72 -26.53 -6.30
N MET A 15 2.09 -26.90 -7.42
CA MET A 15 1.12 -26.04 -8.11
C MET A 15 -0.16 -25.86 -7.28
N LYS A 16 -0.61 -26.92 -6.61
CA LYS A 16 -1.78 -26.89 -5.74
C LYS A 16 -1.51 -26.05 -4.49
N ARG A 17 -0.33 -26.19 -3.88
CA ARG A 17 0.11 -25.36 -2.75
C ARG A 17 0.25 -23.89 -3.13
N SER A 18 0.84 -23.59 -4.29
CA SER A 18 0.91 -22.20 -4.78
C SER A 18 -0.49 -21.62 -5.06
N ASN A 19 -1.46 -22.41 -5.53
CA ASN A 19 -2.84 -21.94 -5.68
C ASN A 19 -3.51 -21.65 -4.33
N ASP A 20 -3.37 -22.53 -3.33
CA ASP A 20 -3.99 -22.35 -2.01
C ASP A 20 -3.46 -21.09 -1.28
N ILE A 21 -2.21 -20.69 -1.51
CA ILE A 21 -1.61 -19.46 -0.95
C ILE A 21 -2.33 -18.20 -1.44
N PHE A 22 -2.87 -18.22 -2.67
CA PHE A 22 -3.46 -17.04 -3.30
C PHE A 22 -4.98 -16.97 -3.22
N ASP A 23 -5.66 -18.01 -2.72
CA ASP A 23 -7.13 -18.04 -2.62
C ASP A 23 -7.72 -16.90 -1.77
N ASN A 24 -6.91 -16.33 -0.84
CA ASN A 24 -7.27 -15.16 -0.02
C ASN A 24 -6.25 -14.01 -0.16
N LEU A 25 -5.61 -13.88 -1.33
CA LEU A 25 -4.65 -12.82 -1.58
C LEU A 25 -5.35 -11.47 -1.84
N ILE A 26 -4.85 -10.45 -1.15
CA ILE A 26 -5.16 -9.04 -1.42
C ILE A 26 -3.88 -8.34 -1.85
N VAL A 27 -3.94 -7.62 -2.97
CA VAL A 27 -2.85 -6.72 -3.39
C VAL A 27 -3.23 -5.29 -3.05
N VAL A 28 -2.35 -4.61 -2.31
CA VAL A 28 -2.49 -3.19 -1.97
C VAL A 28 -1.49 -2.39 -2.80
N ARG A 29 -1.97 -1.46 -3.62
CA ARG A 29 -1.13 -0.49 -4.31
C ARG A 29 -0.85 0.68 -3.37
N GLY A 30 0.42 0.98 -3.15
CA GLY A 30 0.94 1.90 -2.13
C GLY A 30 1.32 1.17 -0.84
N ALA A 31 2.38 1.64 -0.19
CA ALA A 31 2.82 1.17 1.13
C ALA A 31 2.94 2.33 2.15
N GLY A 32 2.26 3.46 1.89
CA GLY A 32 2.15 4.62 2.78
C GLY A 32 1.52 4.35 4.14
N ASP A 33 1.33 5.37 4.96
CA ASP A 33 0.74 5.26 6.31
C ASP A 33 -0.69 4.68 6.30
N LEU A 34 -1.55 5.17 5.41
CA LEU A 34 -2.91 4.66 5.25
C LEU A 34 -2.94 3.23 4.70
N ALA A 35 -2.10 2.94 3.71
CA ALA A 35 -1.93 1.58 3.19
C ALA A 35 -1.47 0.62 4.29
N THR A 36 -0.52 1.05 5.13
CA THR A 36 0.02 0.26 6.25
C THR A 36 -1.09 -0.12 7.23
N ALA A 37 -1.93 0.83 7.63
CA ALA A 37 -3.05 0.54 8.52
C ALA A 37 -4.06 -0.47 7.92
N ILE A 38 -4.33 -0.36 6.60
CA ILE A 38 -5.18 -1.29 5.87
C ILE A 38 -4.55 -2.68 5.84
N ILE A 39 -3.28 -2.77 5.45
CA ILE A 39 -2.53 -4.02 5.37
C ILE A 39 -2.52 -4.71 6.73
N ILE A 40 -2.21 -4.00 7.82
CA ILE A 40 -2.23 -4.56 9.19
C ILE A 40 -3.61 -5.13 9.52
N ARG A 41 -4.68 -4.39 9.22
CA ARG A 41 -6.05 -4.86 9.49
C ARG A 41 -6.39 -6.12 8.70
N LEU A 42 -6.04 -6.16 7.42
CA LEU A 42 -6.29 -7.30 6.54
C LEU A 42 -5.46 -8.53 6.98
N HIS A 43 -4.17 -8.33 7.23
CA HIS A 43 -3.26 -9.36 7.74
C HIS A 43 -3.78 -9.98 9.03
N ASN A 44 -4.13 -9.16 10.02
CA ASN A 44 -4.65 -9.64 11.30
C ASN A 44 -6.05 -10.27 11.20
N SER A 45 -6.73 -10.12 10.06
CA SER A 45 -7.98 -10.81 9.74
C SER A 45 -7.77 -12.13 9.01
N GLY A 46 -6.53 -12.55 8.77
CA GLY A 46 -6.16 -13.82 8.12
C GLY A 46 -5.95 -13.75 6.61
N PHE A 47 -5.99 -12.55 6.01
CA PHE A 47 -5.70 -12.41 4.58
C PHE A 47 -4.20 -12.43 4.32
N LYS A 48 -3.80 -12.99 3.18
CA LYS A 48 -2.45 -12.79 2.64
C LYS A 48 -2.43 -11.45 1.93
N VAL A 49 -1.43 -10.62 2.21
CA VAL A 49 -1.38 -9.25 1.68
C VAL A 49 -0.01 -8.97 1.09
N ILE A 50 0.00 -8.44 -0.13
CA ILE A 50 1.20 -7.92 -0.80
C ILE A 50 1.02 -6.42 -1.01
N ALA A 51 2.07 -5.64 -0.75
CA ALA A 51 2.10 -4.22 -1.05
C ALA A 51 2.97 -3.94 -2.28
N LEU A 52 2.50 -3.07 -3.17
CA LEU A 52 3.26 -2.60 -4.33
C LEU A 52 3.57 -1.12 -4.15
N ASP A 53 4.81 -0.71 -4.41
CA ASP A 53 5.16 0.72 -4.39
C ASP A 53 6.22 1.03 -5.46
N ILE A 54 6.59 2.30 -5.56
CA ILE A 54 7.70 2.77 -6.39
C ILE A 54 9.03 2.56 -5.66
N GLU A 55 10.15 2.53 -6.40
CA GLU A 55 11.49 2.29 -5.83
C GLU A 55 11.89 3.33 -4.77
N LYS A 56 11.46 4.58 -4.95
CA LYS A 56 11.76 5.70 -4.05
C LYS A 56 10.44 6.36 -3.59
N PRO A 57 9.72 5.77 -2.63
CA PRO A 57 8.43 6.27 -2.17
C PRO A 57 8.52 7.70 -1.64
N THR A 58 7.46 8.48 -1.87
CA THR A 58 7.35 9.89 -1.44
C THR A 58 6.65 10.05 -0.08
N VAL A 59 6.70 9.02 0.76
CA VAL A 59 5.98 8.96 2.02
C VAL A 59 6.53 9.99 3.02
N ILE A 60 5.63 10.80 3.60
CA ILE A 60 5.98 11.78 4.63
C ILE A 60 6.12 11.09 5.98
N ARG A 61 5.22 10.15 6.30
CA ARG A 61 5.18 9.44 7.59
C ARG A 61 5.99 8.15 7.57
N ARG A 62 7.31 8.30 7.47
CA ARG A 62 8.24 7.18 7.29
C ARG A 62 8.17 6.11 8.39
N THR A 63 8.15 6.50 9.66
CA THR A 63 8.24 5.57 10.80
C THR A 63 7.00 4.69 11.01
N VAL A 64 5.89 5.02 10.36
CA VAL A 64 4.60 4.30 10.48
C VAL A 64 4.13 3.77 9.13
N SER A 65 5.07 3.58 8.19
CA SER A 65 4.79 3.19 6.82
C SER A 65 5.66 2.00 6.41
N PHE A 66 5.04 1.00 5.79
CA PHE A 66 5.74 -0.14 5.21
C PHE A 66 6.59 0.25 3.99
N ALA A 67 6.33 1.38 3.34
CA ALA A 67 7.21 1.94 2.32
C ALA A 67 8.63 2.21 2.85
N GLN A 68 8.83 2.33 4.17
CA GLN A 68 10.17 2.43 4.75
C GLN A 68 11.03 1.18 4.46
N ALA A 69 10.42 0.02 4.21
CA ALA A 69 11.12 -1.18 3.78
C ALA A 69 11.85 -0.99 2.44
N MET A 70 11.41 -0.07 1.57
CA MET A 70 12.13 0.25 0.33
C MET A 70 13.51 0.86 0.59
N PHE A 71 13.70 1.49 1.74
CA PHE A 71 14.97 2.11 2.13
C PHE A 71 15.80 1.18 3.03
N ASP A 72 15.16 0.55 4.01
CA ASP A 72 15.86 -0.18 5.09
C ASP A 72 15.84 -1.71 4.89
N GLY A 73 15.21 -2.19 3.81
CA GLY A 73 14.98 -3.61 3.52
C GLY A 73 13.79 -4.22 4.28
N GLN A 74 13.39 -3.64 5.42
CA GLN A 74 12.22 -4.05 6.19
C GLN A 74 11.66 -2.91 7.05
N SER A 75 10.42 -3.03 7.51
CA SER A 75 9.77 -2.09 8.42
C SER A 75 8.75 -2.83 9.28
N THR A 76 8.72 -2.55 10.59
CA THR A 76 7.77 -3.14 11.53
C THR A 76 6.86 -2.06 12.10
N VAL A 77 5.55 -2.24 11.99
CA VAL A 77 4.52 -1.33 12.49
C VAL A 77 3.46 -2.16 13.20
N GLU A 78 3.14 -1.81 14.44
CA GLU A 78 2.17 -2.52 15.30
C GLU A 78 2.39 -4.06 15.35
N GLY A 79 3.67 -4.49 15.39
CA GLY A 79 4.05 -5.90 15.45
C GLY A 79 4.02 -6.66 14.12
N VAL A 80 3.50 -6.05 13.04
CA VAL A 80 3.50 -6.63 11.69
C VAL A 80 4.75 -6.16 10.95
N THR A 81 5.47 -7.08 10.31
CA THR A 81 6.72 -6.78 9.61
C THR A 81 6.54 -6.89 8.10
N ALA A 82 6.86 -5.81 7.41
CA ALA A 82 6.92 -5.73 5.96
C ALA A 82 8.37 -5.79 5.48
N LYS A 83 8.62 -6.48 4.37
CA LYS A 83 9.95 -6.73 3.84
C LYS A 83 10.01 -6.41 2.35
N LEU A 84 11.05 -5.68 1.94
CA LEU A 84 11.37 -5.51 0.52
C LEU A 84 11.66 -6.88 -0.08
N THR A 85 10.84 -7.27 -1.04
CA THR A 85 10.80 -8.64 -1.56
C THR A 85 10.80 -8.63 -3.08
N GLY A 86 11.68 -9.42 -3.69
CA GLY A 86 11.65 -9.66 -5.13
C GLY A 86 10.49 -10.57 -5.52
N ILE A 87 10.06 -10.53 -6.77
CA ILE A 87 8.90 -11.30 -7.26
C ILE A 87 9.01 -12.81 -6.93
N ALA A 88 10.22 -13.38 -7.05
CA ALA A 88 10.46 -14.79 -6.80
C ALA A 88 10.35 -15.19 -5.31
N ASP A 89 10.48 -14.24 -4.39
CA ASP A 89 10.55 -14.48 -2.95
C ASP A 89 9.23 -14.17 -2.22
N ILE A 90 8.18 -13.80 -2.97
CA ILE A 90 6.87 -13.44 -2.41
C ILE A 90 6.27 -14.61 -1.62
N GLU A 91 6.32 -15.83 -2.18
CA GLU A 91 5.76 -17.03 -1.51
C GLU A 91 6.47 -17.28 -0.16
N ASP A 92 7.81 -17.27 -0.15
CA ASP A 92 8.61 -17.44 1.08
C ASP A 92 8.30 -16.37 2.13
N ALA A 93 8.18 -15.11 1.70
CA ALA A 93 7.85 -14.01 2.62
C ALA A 93 6.46 -14.20 3.25
N LEU A 94 5.44 -14.58 2.45
CA LEU A 94 4.08 -14.83 2.95
C LEU A 94 3.99 -16.06 3.86
N ASP A 95 4.77 -17.11 3.59
CA ASP A 95 4.85 -18.31 4.43
C ASP A 95 5.51 -18.03 5.79
N ARG A 96 6.41 -17.04 5.82
CA ARG A 96 7.11 -16.58 7.03
C ARG A 96 6.41 -15.44 7.76
N ASP A 97 5.15 -15.18 7.42
CA ASP A 97 4.30 -14.15 8.05
C ASP A 97 4.83 -12.72 7.88
N PHE A 98 5.57 -12.46 6.80
CA PHE A 98 5.95 -11.11 6.39
C PHE A 98 4.98 -10.56 5.35
N ILE A 99 4.82 -9.24 5.34
CA ILE A 99 4.18 -8.52 4.24
C ILE A 99 5.23 -8.27 3.15
N PRO A 100 5.11 -8.87 1.96
CA PRO A 100 6.00 -8.55 0.86
C PRO A 100 5.70 -7.14 0.34
N VAL A 101 6.74 -6.32 0.24
CA VAL A 101 6.71 -4.99 -0.38
C VAL A 101 7.54 -5.09 -1.67
N VAL A 102 6.88 -4.90 -2.81
CA VAL A 102 7.47 -5.13 -4.14
C VAL A 102 7.56 -3.83 -4.91
N VAL A 103 8.70 -3.59 -5.56
CA VAL A 103 8.86 -2.46 -6.50
C VAL A 103 8.14 -2.81 -7.80
N ASP A 104 6.93 -2.28 -7.95
CA ASP A 104 6.08 -2.48 -9.15
C ASP A 104 5.13 -1.28 -9.33
N PRO A 105 5.64 -0.15 -9.87
CA PRO A 105 4.87 1.09 -9.98
C PRO A 105 3.61 0.93 -10.86
N GLU A 106 3.68 0.12 -11.92
CA GLU A 106 2.55 -0.12 -12.81
C GLU A 106 1.60 -1.22 -12.32
N GLY A 107 1.97 -1.98 -11.28
CA GLY A 107 1.14 -3.07 -10.76
C GLY A 107 1.06 -4.29 -11.69
N ARG A 108 2.07 -4.53 -12.53
CA ARG A 108 2.07 -5.60 -13.54
C ARG A 108 1.95 -7.00 -12.92
N ILE A 109 2.41 -7.16 -11.68
CA ILE A 109 2.36 -8.44 -10.99
C ILE A 109 0.92 -8.87 -10.67
N ILE A 110 -0.03 -7.95 -10.62
CA ILE A 110 -1.45 -8.23 -10.33
C ILE A 110 -2.01 -9.23 -11.35
N GLU A 111 -1.70 -9.07 -12.64
CA GLU A 111 -2.16 -9.98 -13.71
C GLU A 111 -1.68 -11.41 -13.52
N LYS A 112 -0.48 -11.58 -12.91
CA LYS A 112 0.12 -12.90 -12.65
C LYS A 112 -0.45 -13.53 -11.38
N LEU A 113 -0.60 -12.73 -10.32
CA LEU A 113 -1.06 -13.20 -9.02
C LEU A 113 -2.57 -13.45 -8.97
N LYS A 114 -3.35 -12.73 -9.80
CA LYS A 114 -4.81 -12.83 -9.85
C LYS A 114 -5.47 -12.76 -8.46
N PRO A 115 -5.20 -11.69 -7.68
CA PRO A 115 -5.73 -11.57 -6.33
C PRO A 115 -7.25 -11.48 -6.32
N THR A 116 -7.86 -11.87 -5.20
CA THR A 116 -9.31 -11.76 -4.99
C THR A 116 -9.75 -10.31 -4.83
N VAL A 117 -8.88 -9.46 -4.27
CA VAL A 117 -9.12 -8.03 -4.09
C VAL A 117 -7.89 -7.21 -4.45
N VAL A 118 -8.09 -6.06 -5.11
CA VAL A 118 -7.08 -5.01 -5.26
C VAL A 118 -7.54 -3.76 -4.52
N VAL A 119 -6.66 -3.21 -3.68
CA VAL A 119 -6.88 -1.94 -2.97
C VAL A 119 -5.89 -0.90 -3.47
N ASP A 120 -6.37 0.19 -4.07
CA ASP A 120 -5.55 1.36 -4.38
C ASP A 120 -5.52 2.32 -3.19
N ALA A 121 -4.40 2.31 -2.48
CA ALA A 121 -4.11 3.16 -1.33
C ALA A 121 -2.97 4.16 -1.63
N ILE A 122 -2.69 4.47 -2.90
CA ILE A 122 -1.65 5.43 -3.31
C ILE A 122 -2.10 6.86 -2.98
N ILE A 123 -3.40 7.15 -3.12
CA ILE A 123 -4.02 8.48 -2.92
C ILE A 123 -3.31 9.55 -3.78
N ALA A 124 -3.10 9.21 -5.04
CA ALA A 124 -2.52 10.13 -6.03
C ALA A 124 -3.44 11.29 -6.41
N LYS A 125 -4.70 11.27 -5.95
CA LYS A 125 -5.78 12.23 -6.28
C LYS A 125 -6.18 12.20 -7.76
N LYS A 126 -5.73 11.18 -8.48
CA LYS A 126 -6.04 10.85 -9.87
C LYS A 126 -5.84 9.35 -10.04
N ASN A 127 -6.59 8.74 -10.96
CA ASN A 127 -6.41 7.32 -11.28
C ASN A 127 -5.05 7.10 -12.00
N LEU A 128 -4.22 6.21 -11.45
CA LEU A 128 -2.92 5.80 -12.02
C LEU A 128 -2.98 4.42 -12.69
N GLY A 129 -4.15 4.02 -13.16
CA GLY A 129 -4.38 2.75 -13.87
C GLY A 129 -5.02 1.66 -13.01
N THR A 130 -5.65 2.00 -11.88
CA THR A 130 -6.51 1.06 -11.16
C THR A 130 -7.86 0.97 -11.87
N THR A 131 -8.27 -0.25 -12.21
CA THR A 131 -9.54 -0.51 -12.89
C THR A 131 -10.23 -1.72 -12.28
N LYS A 132 -11.55 -1.84 -12.45
CA LYS A 132 -12.36 -3.02 -12.06
C LYS A 132 -11.87 -4.34 -12.63
N ALA A 133 -11.07 -4.31 -13.70
CA ALA A 133 -10.55 -5.53 -14.32
C ALA A 133 -9.36 -6.14 -13.56
N LEU A 134 -8.78 -5.43 -12.59
CA LEU A 134 -7.58 -5.89 -11.87
C LEU A 134 -7.84 -7.05 -10.89
N ALA A 135 -9.08 -7.20 -10.41
CA ALA A 135 -9.49 -8.28 -9.50
C ALA A 135 -11.02 -8.45 -9.51
N PRO A 136 -11.56 -9.56 -8.98
CA PRO A 136 -13.00 -9.73 -8.78
C PRO A 136 -13.66 -8.61 -7.96
N PHE A 137 -12.92 -7.95 -7.07
CA PHE A 137 -13.37 -6.77 -6.36
C PHE A 137 -12.24 -5.76 -6.20
N THR A 138 -12.56 -4.48 -6.46
CA THR A 138 -11.57 -3.40 -6.45
C THR A 138 -12.02 -2.24 -5.56
N VAL A 139 -11.10 -1.77 -4.74
CA VAL A 139 -11.33 -0.67 -3.79
C VAL A 139 -10.31 0.42 -4.06
N ALA A 140 -10.74 1.68 -4.05
CA ALA A 140 -9.81 2.82 -4.08
C ALA A 140 -10.07 3.79 -2.93
N LEU A 141 -9.02 4.45 -2.46
CA LEU A 141 -9.11 5.43 -1.38
C LEU A 141 -9.15 6.86 -1.92
N GLY A 142 -10.18 7.60 -1.52
CA GLY A 142 -10.22 9.05 -1.68
C GLY A 142 -10.44 9.54 -3.12
N PRO A 143 -10.10 10.80 -3.42
CA PRO A 143 -10.35 11.41 -4.73
C PRO A 143 -9.54 10.77 -5.85
N GLY A 144 -10.05 10.94 -7.07
CA GLY A 144 -9.40 10.50 -8.31
C GLY A 144 -10.01 9.25 -8.93
N PHE A 145 -11.07 8.72 -8.33
CA PHE A 145 -11.81 7.54 -8.79
C PHE A 145 -13.31 7.78 -8.71
N VAL A 146 -14.06 7.10 -9.58
CA VAL A 146 -15.52 7.02 -9.58
C VAL A 146 -15.94 5.57 -9.33
N ALA A 147 -16.65 5.33 -8.21
CA ALA A 147 -17.20 4.00 -7.91
C ALA A 147 -18.29 3.62 -8.92
N GLY A 148 -18.30 2.35 -9.33
CA GLY A 148 -19.15 1.83 -10.40
C GLY A 148 -18.50 1.89 -11.78
N GLU A 149 -17.61 2.86 -12.02
CA GLU A 149 -16.89 3.10 -13.28
C GLU A 149 -15.44 2.62 -13.23
N ASP A 150 -14.61 3.29 -12.40
CA ASP A 150 -13.18 2.97 -12.26
C ASP A 150 -12.95 1.74 -11.37
N VAL A 151 -13.68 1.65 -10.26
CA VAL A 151 -13.55 0.60 -9.22
C VAL A 151 -14.92 0.22 -8.66
N ASP A 152 -15.00 -0.89 -7.93
CA ASP A 152 -16.26 -1.36 -7.33
C ASP A 152 -16.66 -0.54 -6.10
N CYS A 153 -15.68 -0.08 -5.33
CA CYS A 153 -15.91 0.76 -4.16
C CYS A 153 -14.85 1.84 -4.01
N VAL A 154 -15.30 3.06 -3.69
CA VAL A 154 -14.42 4.14 -3.23
C VAL A 154 -14.66 4.36 -1.75
N ILE A 155 -13.59 4.48 -0.97
CA ILE A 155 -13.65 4.83 0.45
C ILE A 155 -13.36 6.31 0.63
N GLU A 156 -14.26 7.04 1.28
CA GLU A 156 -14.07 8.46 1.57
C GLU A 156 -12.94 8.68 2.58
N THR A 157 -11.99 9.55 2.21
CA THR A 157 -10.80 9.89 3.03
C THR A 157 -10.87 11.29 3.62
N THR A 158 -11.91 12.05 3.31
CA THR A 158 -12.12 13.40 3.86
C THR A 158 -12.39 13.32 5.35
N ARG A 159 -11.59 14.05 6.14
CA ARG A 159 -11.77 14.15 7.58
C ARG A 159 -13.16 14.71 7.92
N GLY A 160 -13.73 14.23 9.02
CA GLY A 160 -15.05 14.63 9.50
C GLY A 160 -16.08 13.52 9.31
N HIS A 161 -17.36 13.88 9.27
CA HIS A 161 -18.48 12.94 9.37
C HIS A 161 -18.58 11.90 8.25
N ARG A 162 -17.87 12.09 7.13
CA ARG A 162 -17.90 11.17 5.99
C ARG A 162 -16.70 10.21 5.93
N LEU A 163 -15.71 10.38 6.81
CA LEU A 163 -14.50 9.57 6.80
C LEU A 163 -14.86 8.07 6.86
N ALA A 164 -14.18 7.26 6.05
CA ALA A 164 -14.35 5.82 5.92
C ALA A 164 -15.72 5.36 5.37
N ARG A 165 -16.55 6.28 4.85
CA ARG A 165 -17.80 5.89 4.18
C ARG A 165 -17.51 5.11 2.89
N LEU A 166 -18.22 4.01 2.72
CA LEU A 166 -18.22 3.22 1.49
C LEU A 166 -19.11 3.89 0.45
N ILE A 167 -18.55 4.12 -0.73
CA ILE A 167 -19.24 4.69 -1.89
C ILE A 167 -19.22 3.60 -2.97
N TYR A 168 -20.40 3.14 -3.36
CA TYR A 168 -20.56 2.12 -4.41
C TYR A 168 -20.95 2.72 -5.77
N GLU A 169 -21.36 3.99 -5.78
CA GLU A 169 -21.70 4.74 -6.98
C GLU A 169 -21.23 6.19 -6.80
N GLY A 170 -20.47 6.70 -7.77
CA GLY A 170 -19.95 8.07 -7.78
C GLY A 170 -18.59 8.26 -7.09
N PRO A 171 -18.05 9.49 -7.09
CA PRO A 171 -16.72 9.78 -6.56
C PRO A 171 -16.71 10.11 -5.05
N ALA A 172 -15.53 10.01 -4.44
CA ALA A 172 -15.27 10.64 -3.13
C ALA A 172 -15.21 12.19 -3.25
N ALA A 173 -15.09 12.89 -2.12
CA ALA A 173 -14.87 14.33 -2.14
C ALA A 173 -13.63 14.71 -2.95
N PRO A 174 -13.66 15.83 -3.70
CA PRO A 174 -12.50 16.33 -4.40
C PRO A 174 -11.39 16.76 -3.42
N ASN A 175 -10.14 16.65 -3.86
CA ASN A 175 -9.00 17.15 -3.10
C ASN A 175 -9.06 18.69 -2.98
N THR A 176 -9.13 19.21 -1.76
CA THR A 176 -9.18 20.65 -1.50
C THR A 176 -7.82 21.35 -1.62
N GLY A 177 -6.73 20.59 -1.54
CA GLY A 177 -5.36 21.14 -1.53
C GLY A 177 -4.95 21.82 -0.21
N ILE A 178 -5.86 21.95 0.76
CA ILE A 178 -5.61 22.62 2.04
C ILE A 178 -5.25 21.57 3.09
N PRO A 179 -4.07 21.64 3.73
CA PRO A 179 -3.74 20.76 4.85
C PRO A 179 -4.76 20.92 5.99
N GLY A 180 -5.21 19.79 6.56
CA GLY A 180 -6.15 19.84 7.67
C GLY A 180 -5.55 20.54 8.90
N ASN A 181 -6.36 21.31 9.63
CA ASN A 181 -5.95 22.03 10.83
C ASN A 181 -5.48 21.08 11.95
N ILE A 182 -4.35 21.39 12.59
CA ILE A 182 -3.90 20.78 13.85
C ILE A 182 -3.53 21.91 14.81
N GLY A 183 -4.24 22.02 15.94
CA GLY A 183 -3.94 22.99 16.99
C GLY A 183 -4.01 24.46 16.56
N GLY A 184 -4.78 24.78 15.51
CA GLY A 184 -4.86 26.13 14.92
C GLY A 184 -3.99 26.33 13.67
N TYR A 185 -3.07 25.41 13.38
CA TYR A 185 -2.09 25.55 12.30
C TYR A 185 -2.41 24.65 11.09
N THR A 186 -2.20 25.17 9.88
CA THR A 186 -2.50 24.49 8.62
C THR A 186 -1.29 24.42 7.69
N ILE A 187 -0.89 25.53 7.09
CA ILE A 187 0.21 25.61 6.13
C ILE A 187 1.57 25.77 6.82
N GLU A 188 1.58 26.36 8.02
CA GLU A 188 2.76 26.70 8.82
C GLU A 188 3.56 25.47 9.26
N ARG A 189 2.92 24.31 9.23
CA ARG A 189 3.44 23.00 9.60
C ARG A 189 3.98 22.21 8.40
N VAL A 190 4.14 22.87 7.25
CA VAL A 190 4.76 22.31 6.05
C VAL A 190 5.89 23.24 5.63
N MET A 191 7.10 22.68 5.56
CA MET A 191 8.26 23.38 5.02
C MET A 191 8.58 22.87 3.63
N HIS A 192 8.92 23.80 2.73
CA HIS A 192 9.34 23.50 1.38
C HIS A 192 10.82 23.86 1.22
N SER A 193 11.58 23.00 0.55
CA SER A 193 12.97 23.29 0.21
C SER A 193 13.02 24.52 -0.71
N PRO A 194 13.95 25.47 -0.49
CA PRO A 194 14.14 26.61 -1.38
C PRO A 194 14.73 26.21 -2.74
N CYS A 195 15.27 24.99 -2.88
CA CYS A 195 15.90 24.50 -4.10
C CYS A 195 15.72 23.00 -4.30
N ALA A 196 16.04 22.52 -5.50
CA ALA A 196 16.18 21.09 -5.78
C ALA A 196 17.51 20.56 -5.20
N GLY A 197 17.50 19.36 -4.63
CA GLY A 197 18.69 18.76 -4.05
C GLY A 197 18.41 17.45 -3.33
N VAL A 198 19.44 16.89 -2.71
CA VAL A 198 19.32 15.72 -1.84
C VAL A 198 18.98 16.19 -0.44
N PHE A 199 17.84 15.76 0.08
CA PHE A 199 17.44 16.03 1.46
C PHE A 199 18.36 15.28 2.43
N LYS A 200 18.93 16.01 3.41
CA LYS A 200 19.75 15.43 4.48
C LYS A 200 19.20 15.91 5.83
N ALA A 201 18.53 15.03 6.55
CA ALA A 201 18.01 15.37 7.88
C ALA A 201 19.14 15.65 8.87
N CYS A 202 19.04 16.77 9.59
CA CYS A 202 19.87 17.09 10.76
C CYS A 202 19.28 16.50 12.06
N HIS A 203 17.97 16.16 12.06
CA HIS A 203 17.23 15.65 13.21
C HIS A 203 16.47 14.37 12.87
N ARG A 204 16.09 13.62 13.90
CA ARG A 204 15.23 12.43 13.79
C ARG A 204 13.77 12.83 13.90
N ILE A 205 12.89 12.00 13.32
CA ILE A 205 11.44 12.18 13.48
C ILE A 205 11.08 12.01 14.96
N GLY A 206 10.46 13.03 15.54
CA GLY A 206 10.09 13.07 16.96
C GLY A 206 10.96 13.98 17.83
N ASP A 207 12.08 14.46 17.31
CA ASP A 207 12.91 15.44 18.01
C ASP A 207 12.16 16.77 18.19
N ILE A 208 12.38 17.42 19.33
CA ILE A 208 11.92 18.78 19.57
C ILE A 208 12.94 19.73 18.93
N VAL A 209 12.46 20.75 18.21
CA VAL A 209 13.28 21.75 17.53
C VAL A 209 12.80 23.16 17.88
N GLU A 210 13.70 24.13 17.76
CA GLU A 210 13.41 25.55 17.99
C GLU A 210 13.14 26.31 16.67
N GLN A 211 12.42 27.44 16.76
CA GLN A 211 12.16 28.28 15.58
C GLN A 211 13.48 28.82 15.02
N GLY A 212 13.74 28.58 13.73
CA GLY A 212 14.96 29.01 13.04
C GLY A 212 16.11 28.00 13.10
N GLU A 213 15.94 26.88 13.79
CA GLU A 213 16.91 25.78 13.79
C GLU A 213 17.01 25.11 12.41
N VAL A 214 18.23 24.71 12.03
CA VAL A 214 18.50 24.04 10.75
C VAL A 214 18.11 22.57 10.84
N ILE A 215 17.01 22.21 10.21
CA ILE A 215 16.49 20.83 10.27
C ILE A 215 16.91 19.93 9.10
N ALA A 216 17.26 20.52 7.94
CA ALA A 216 17.66 19.82 6.72
C ALA A 216 18.31 20.75 5.69
#